data_AF-A0A9J6PMV3-F1
#
_entry.id   AF-A0A9J6PMV3-F1
#
_cell.length_a   1.000
_cell.length_b   1.000
_cell.length_c   1.000
_cell.angle_alpha   90.00
_cell.angle_beta   90.00
_cell.angle_gamma   90.00
#
_symmetry.space_group_name_H-M   'P 1'
#
loop_
_entity.id
_entity.type
_entity.pdbx_description
1 polymer ?
#
loop_
_entity_poly.entity_id
_entity_poly.type
_entity_poly.pdbx_seq_one_letter_code
_entity_poly.pdbx_strand_id
1 'polypeptide(L)'
;MENALQARPHPYQPGWFDMFSVIIGGMLDNAGEQESHAFLQQMGEQLAQRYPLAEALTVQDLEVQFNLTLARFNWGFVDIQPHEHALVLTHMALPAGDDTLDPHQWRGVLGAVLTGLYAAWLRAQGGSEQVPLVCDSHSENATLVFRYQNSI
;
A
#
# COMPACT_ATOMS: atom_id res chain seq x y z
N MET A 1 3.54 15.44 25.07
CA MET A 1 2.94 16.37 24.10
C MET A 1 2.69 15.54 22.85
N GLU A 2 1.62 14.76 22.87
CA GLU A 2 1.42 13.61 21.97
C GLU A 2 0.08 13.82 21.27
N ASN A 3 0.09 14.66 20.24
CA ASN A 3 -1.09 14.95 19.44
C ASN A 3 -0.68 15.55 18.09
N ALA A 4 -0.23 14.72 17.14
CA ALA A 4 0.01 15.15 15.77
C ALA A 4 0.17 14.00 14.74
N LEU A 5 -0.62 12.92 14.82
CA LEU A 5 -0.78 12.00 13.66
C LEU A 5 -2.22 11.51 13.55
N GLN A 6 -3.20 12.41 13.73
CA GLN A 6 -4.53 12.16 13.16
C GLN A 6 -4.36 12.23 11.65
N ALA A 7 -4.29 11.08 10.99
CA ALA A 7 -4.24 10.99 9.53
C ALA A 7 -5.50 11.68 8.99
N ARG A 8 -5.35 12.91 8.48
CA ARG A 8 -6.44 13.60 7.80
C ARG A 8 -6.74 12.82 6.51
N PRO A 9 -8.02 12.53 6.22
CA PRO A 9 -8.37 11.86 4.98
C PRO A 9 -7.89 12.70 3.79
N HIS A 10 -7.19 12.06 2.85
CA HIS A 10 -6.72 12.69 1.62
C HIS A 10 -7.92 12.95 0.71
N PRO A 11 -8.04 14.12 0.05
CA PRO A 11 -9.19 14.44 -0.80
C PRO A 11 -9.42 13.39 -1.90
N TYR A 12 -10.68 13.03 -2.07
CA TYR A 12 -11.19 12.20 -3.16
C TYR A 12 -10.92 12.84 -4.54
N GLN A 13 -10.55 12.04 -5.54
CA GLN A 13 -10.38 12.50 -6.92
C GLN A 13 -11.43 11.85 -7.83
N PRO A 14 -12.52 12.54 -8.20
CA PRO A 14 -13.55 11.96 -9.07
C PRO A 14 -13.03 11.58 -10.47
N GLY A 15 -13.72 10.65 -11.12
CA GLY A 15 -13.45 10.16 -12.47
C GLY A 15 -12.88 8.75 -12.46
N TRP A 16 -11.57 8.62 -12.64
CA TRP A 16 -10.94 7.30 -12.76
C TRP A 16 -10.96 6.50 -11.45
N PHE A 17 -11.01 7.17 -10.28
CA PHE A 17 -11.23 6.49 -9.00
C PHE A 17 -12.64 5.91 -8.88
N ASP A 18 -13.70 6.63 -9.32
CA ASP A 18 -15.06 6.06 -9.38
C ASP A 18 -15.05 4.77 -10.24
N MET A 19 -14.40 4.83 -11.40
CA MET A 19 -14.30 3.66 -12.28
C MET A 19 -13.53 2.52 -11.61
N PHE A 20 -12.46 2.82 -10.86
CA PHE A 20 -11.69 1.82 -10.13
C PHE A 20 -12.52 1.16 -9.04
N SER A 21 -13.26 1.94 -8.24
CA SER A 21 -14.22 1.41 -7.24
C SER A 21 -15.25 0.49 -7.86
N VAL A 22 -15.84 0.85 -9.00
CA VAL A 22 -16.82 0.01 -9.72
C VAL A 22 -16.20 -1.32 -10.18
N ILE A 23 -14.99 -1.28 -10.75
CA ILE A 23 -14.29 -2.50 -11.19
C ILE A 23 -14.02 -3.43 -10.01
N ILE A 24 -13.54 -2.87 -8.90
CA ILE A 24 -13.24 -3.62 -7.68
C ILE A 24 -14.51 -4.21 -7.07
N GLY A 25 -15.59 -3.44 -6.97
CA GLY A 25 -16.87 -3.93 -6.48
C GLY A 25 -17.35 -5.13 -7.29
N GLY A 26 -17.29 -5.02 -8.62
CA GLY A 26 -17.61 -6.14 -9.51
C GLY A 26 -16.69 -7.35 -9.33
N MET A 27 -15.39 -7.16 -9.07
CA MET A 27 -14.49 -8.27 -8.78
C MET A 27 -14.84 -8.97 -7.47
N LEU A 28 -15.09 -8.20 -6.40
CA LEU A 28 -15.44 -8.74 -5.08
C LEU A 28 -16.72 -9.58 -5.17
N ASP A 29 -17.73 -9.08 -5.89
CA ASP A 29 -19.02 -9.77 -6.07
C ASP A 29 -18.89 -11.08 -6.88
N ASN A 30 -17.96 -11.16 -7.83
CA ASN A 30 -17.85 -12.30 -8.76
C ASN A 30 -16.80 -13.34 -8.36
N ALA A 31 -15.66 -12.91 -7.84
CA ALA A 31 -14.51 -13.77 -7.55
C ALA A 31 -14.34 -14.07 -6.05
N GLY A 32 -14.98 -13.29 -5.16
CA GLY A 32 -14.73 -13.35 -3.73
C GLY A 32 -13.53 -12.50 -3.29
N GLU A 33 -13.40 -12.28 -1.98
CA GLU A 33 -12.41 -11.38 -1.39
C GLU A 33 -10.97 -11.88 -1.59
N GLN A 34 -10.73 -13.17 -1.38
CA GLN A 34 -9.38 -13.74 -1.41
C GLN A 34 -8.76 -13.69 -2.82
N GLU A 35 -9.51 -14.12 -3.83
CA GLU A 35 -9.11 -14.08 -5.23
C GLU A 35 -8.94 -12.64 -5.72
N SER A 36 -9.84 -11.74 -5.31
CA SER A 36 -9.73 -10.32 -5.63
C SER A 36 -8.46 -9.70 -5.03
N HIS A 37 -8.15 -10.00 -3.77
CA HIS A 37 -6.93 -9.50 -3.12
C HIS A 37 -5.66 -10.03 -3.79
N ALA A 38 -5.61 -11.32 -4.15
CA ALA A 38 -4.47 -11.89 -4.86
C ALA A 38 -4.25 -11.22 -6.22
N PHE A 39 -5.33 -10.97 -6.97
CA PHE A 39 -5.26 -10.24 -8.24
C PHE A 39 -4.78 -8.79 -8.04
N LEU A 40 -5.30 -8.09 -7.03
CA LEU A 40 -4.90 -6.72 -6.72
C LEU A 40 -3.42 -6.61 -6.32
N GLN A 41 -2.89 -7.59 -5.57
CA GLN A 41 -1.45 -7.69 -5.31
C GLN A 41 -0.65 -7.85 -6.61
N GLN A 42 -1.11 -8.71 -7.53
CA GLN A 42 -0.46 -8.85 -8.84
C GLN A 42 -0.47 -7.54 -9.64
N MET A 43 -1.54 -6.76 -9.58
CA MET A 43 -1.60 -5.43 -10.22
C MET A 43 -0.61 -4.45 -9.59
N GLY A 44 -0.47 -4.48 -8.26
CA GLY A 44 0.55 -3.72 -7.53
C GLY A 44 1.97 -4.03 -8.00
N GLU A 45 2.29 -5.32 -8.18
CA GLU A 45 3.59 -5.75 -8.70
C GLU A 45 3.83 -5.25 -10.14
N GLN A 46 2.84 -5.33 -11.02
CA GLN A 46 2.95 -4.79 -12.38
C GLN A 46 3.16 -3.27 -12.37
N LEU A 47 2.49 -2.56 -11.45
CA LEU A 47 2.69 -1.13 -11.27
C LEU A 47 4.13 -0.82 -10.83
N ALA A 48 4.70 -1.62 -9.93
CA ALA A 48 6.09 -1.49 -9.49
C ALA A 48 7.08 -1.60 -10.66
N GLN A 49 6.83 -2.52 -11.59
CA GLN A 49 7.65 -2.70 -12.79
C GLN A 49 7.54 -1.50 -13.75
N ARG A 50 6.36 -0.88 -13.84
CA ARG A 50 6.13 0.31 -14.68
C ARG A 50 6.72 1.59 -14.06
N TYR A 51 6.83 1.63 -12.73
CA TYR A 51 7.36 2.74 -11.96
C TYR A 51 8.48 2.23 -11.03
N PRO A 52 9.64 1.84 -11.57
CA PRO A 52 10.75 1.36 -10.77
C PRO A 52 11.32 2.50 -9.94
N LEU A 53 11.79 2.17 -8.74
CA LEU A 53 12.53 3.09 -7.88
C LEU A 53 13.97 3.24 -8.38
N ALA A 54 14.58 4.40 -8.10
CA ALA A 54 16.03 4.49 -8.18
C ALA A 54 16.68 3.62 -7.09
N GLU A 55 17.96 3.28 -7.27
CA GLU A 55 18.72 2.54 -6.27
C GLU A 55 18.84 3.35 -4.98
N ALA A 56 18.50 2.72 -3.86
CA ALA A 56 18.58 3.28 -2.51
C ALA A 56 19.71 2.59 -1.73
N LEU A 57 20.56 3.38 -1.08
CA LEU A 57 21.71 2.87 -0.32
C LEU A 57 21.40 2.73 1.17
N THR A 58 20.37 3.42 1.65
CA THR A 58 19.92 3.41 3.04
C THR A 58 18.41 3.25 3.12
N VAL A 59 17.90 2.88 4.30
CA VAL A 59 16.45 2.83 4.55
C VAL A 59 15.80 4.22 4.38
N GLN A 60 16.52 5.30 4.72
CA GLN A 60 16.04 6.65 4.51
C GLN A 60 15.95 6.99 3.01
N ASP A 61 16.94 6.59 2.21
CA ASP A 61 16.87 6.77 0.75
C ASP A 61 15.70 5.99 0.15
N LEU A 62 15.47 4.77 0.65
CA LEU A 62 14.37 3.92 0.22
C LEU A 62 13.02 4.60 0.49
N GLU A 63 12.83 5.14 1.69
CA GLU A 63 11.64 5.91 2.05
C GLU A 63 11.43 7.12 1.11
N VAL A 64 12.50 7.86 0.81
CA VAL A 64 12.45 8.98 -0.14
C VAL A 64 12.00 8.49 -1.52
N GLN A 65 12.54 7.38 -2.03
CA GLN A 65 12.15 6.84 -3.33
C GLN A 65 10.69 6.37 -3.38
N PHE A 66 10.22 5.69 -2.32
CA PHE A 66 8.81 5.30 -2.18
C PHE A 66 7.92 6.55 -2.24
N ASN A 67 8.20 7.55 -1.41
CA ASN A 67 7.39 8.76 -1.30
C ASN A 67 7.39 9.62 -2.56
N LEU A 68 8.52 9.73 -3.27
CA LEU A 68 8.57 10.41 -4.57
C LEU A 68 7.65 9.74 -5.59
N THR A 69 7.56 8.41 -5.58
CA THR A 69 6.71 7.69 -6.53
C THR A 69 5.24 7.74 -6.12
N LEU A 70 4.92 7.58 -4.83
CA LEU A 70 3.55 7.72 -4.31
C LEU A 70 2.96 9.11 -4.57
N ALA A 71 3.79 10.17 -4.45
CA ALA A 71 3.37 11.53 -4.74
C ALA A 71 2.91 11.72 -6.20
N ARG A 72 3.47 10.97 -7.16
CA ARG A 72 3.04 11.02 -8.57
C ARG A 72 1.63 10.46 -8.76
N PHE A 73 1.21 9.53 -7.92
CA PHE A 73 -0.13 8.95 -7.93
C PHE A 73 -1.11 9.70 -7.02
N ASN A 74 -0.60 10.62 -6.20
CA ASN A 74 -1.36 11.24 -5.12
C ASN A 74 -1.93 10.18 -4.15
N TRP A 75 -1.09 9.18 -3.81
CA TRP A 75 -1.45 8.03 -2.96
C TRP A 75 -0.82 8.15 -1.57
N GLY A 76 -0.81 9.35 -0.97
CA GLY A 76 -0.26 9.54 0.37
C GLY A 76 1.25 9.36 0.46
N PHE A 77 1.71 8.90 1.62
CA PHE A 77 3.14 8.73 1.93
C PHE A 77 3.36 7.61 2.95
N VAL A 78 4.60 7.16 3.07
CA VAL A 78 5.04 6.08 3.95
C VAL A 78 6.20 6.54 4.85
N ASP A 79 6.18 6.08 6.10
CA ASP A 79 7.29 6.12 7.04
C ASP A 79 7.87 4.70 7.14
N ILE A 80 9.19 4.53 6.99
CA ILE A 80 9.87 3.24 6.96
C ILE A 80 10.81 3.11 8.16
N GLN A 81 10.44 2.23 9.08
CA GLN A 81 11.19 1.99 10.31
C GLN A 81 11.90 0.63 10.27
N PRO A 82 13.23 0.59 10.35
CA PRO A 82 13.96 -0.65 10.54
C PRO A 82 13.84 -1.14 11.99
N HIS A 83 13.58 -2.42 12.16
CA HIS A 83 13.62 -3.14 13.43
C HIS A 83 14.64 -4.29 13.34
N GLU A 84 14.96 -4.90 14.48
CA GLU A 84 15.98 -5.97 14.57
C GLU A 84 15.74 -7.14 13.59
N HIS A 85 14.47 -7.50 13.36
CA HIS A 85 14.08 -8.62 12.49
C HIS A 85 12.98 -8.27 11.48
N ALA A 86 12.70 -6.98 11.27
CA ALA A 86 11.64 -6.56 10.38
C ALA A 86 11.92 -5.17 9.77
N LEU A 87 11.29 -4.90 8.64
CA LEU A 87 11.05 -3.54 8.17
C LEU A 87 9.56 -3.26 8.33
N VAL A 88 9.21 -2.17 9.03
CA VAL A 88 7.83 -1.75 9.23
C VAL A 88 7.58 -0.50 8.39
N LEU A 89 6.58 -0.57 7.51
CA LEU A 89 6.17 0.54 6.67
C LEU A 89 4.80 1.01 7.14
N THR A 90 4.70 2.26 7.56
CA THR A 90 3.43 2.87 7.96
C THR A 90 2.97 3.79 6.84
N HIS A 91 1.92 3.42 6.12
CA HIS A 91 1.33 4.23 5.07
C HIS A 91 0.22 5.12 5.64
N MET A 92 0.22 6.38 5.22
CA MET A 92 -0.67 7.43 5.71
C MET A 92 -1.25 8.22 4.54
N ALA A 93 -2.38 8.89 4.80
CA ALA A 93 -3.06 9.72 3.82
C ALA A 93 -3.46 8.95 2.53
N LEU A 94 -3.94 7.72 2.72
CA LEU A 94 -4.54 6.94 1.64
C LEU A 94 -5.69 7.75 1.01
N PRO A 95 -5.82 7.79 -0.34
CA PRO A 95 -6.94 8.45 -0.99
C PRO A 95 -8.26 7.86 -0.51
N ALA A 96 -9.25 8.71 -0.22
CA ALA A 96 -10.60 8.27 0.06
C ALA A 96 -11.22 7.59 -1.18
N GLY A 97 -12.11 6.63 -0.95
CA GLY A 97 -12.96 6.06 -2.00
C GLY A 97 -14.14 6.99 -2.35
N ASP A 98 -15.00 6.51 -3.24
CA ASP A 98 -16.24 7.15 -3.71
C ASP A 98 -17.48 6.73 -2.90
N ASP A 99 -17.29 6.18 -1.70
CA ASP A 99 -18.31 5.64 -0.79
C ASP A 99 -19.12 4.43 -1.32
N THR A 100 -18.78 3.84 -2.48
CA THR A 100 -19.46 2.62 -2.96
C THR A 100 -19.03 1.38 -2.18
N LEU A 101 -17.77 1.35 -1.76
CA LEU A 101 -17.21 0.36 -0.84
C LEU A 101 -17.18 0.96 0.55
N ASP A 102 -17.43 0.15 1.58
CA ASP A 102 -17.26 0.64 2.93
C ASP A 102 -15.77 0.97 3.21
N PRO A 103 -15.45 1.83 4.18
CA PRO A 103 -14.08 2.25 4.42
C PRO A 103 -13.10 1.11 4.74
N HIS A 104 -13.57 0.00 5.34
CA HIS A 104 -12.72 -1.16 5.64
C HIS A 104 -12.40 -1.94 4.36
N GLN A 105 -13.42 -2.19 3.51
CA GLN A 105 -13.23 -2.81 2.20
C GLN A 105 -12.30 -1.99 1.31
N TRP A 106 -12.50 -0.67 1.25
CA TRP A 106 -11.63 0.23 0.49
C TRP A 106 -10.16 0.14 0.95
N ARG A 107 -9.93 0.13 2.26
CA ARG A 107 -8.59 -0.07 2.85
C ARG A 107 -8.01 -1.44 2.53
N GLY A 108 -8.83 -2.50 2.56
CA GLY A 108 -8.39 -3.85 2.22
C GLY A 108 -7.93 -3.96 0.77
N VAL A 109 -8.70 -3.39 -0.15
CA VAL A 109 -8.43 -3.37 -1.59
C VAL A 109 -7.15 -2.58 -1.90
N LEU A 110 -7.05 -1.34 -1.41
CA LEU A 110 -5.86 -0.52 -1.62
C LEU A 110 -4.65 -1.10 -0.89
N GLY A 111 -4.86 -1.69 0.29
CA GLY A 111 -3.84 -2.43 1.02
C GLY A 111 -3.30 -3.61 0.21
N ALA A 112 -4.15 -4.35 -0.51
CA ALA A 112 -3.71 -5.42 -1.40
C ALA A 112 -2.87 -4.89 -2.57
N VAL A 113 -3.29 -3.80 -3.23
CA VAL A 113 -2.50 -3.15 -4.30
C VAL A 113 -1.13 -2.69 -3.76
N LEU A 114 -1.11 -1.98 -2.64
CA LEU A 114 0.11 -1.48 -2.02
C LEU A 114 1.03 -2.60 -1.54
N THR A 115 0.47 -3.73 -1.08
CA THR A 115 1.25 -4.92 -0.70
C THR A 115 2.07 -5.43 -1.88
N GLY A 116 1.45 -5.61 -3.04
CA GLY A 116 2.16 -6.04 -4.25
C GLY A 116 3.20 -5.04 -4.72
N LEU A 117 2.84 -3.75 -4.72
CA LEU A 117 3.72 -2.64 -5.11
C LEU A 117 4.98 -2.58 -4.24
N TYR A 118 4.79 -2.53 -2.92
CA TYR A 118 5.89 -2.41 -1.97
C TYR A 118 6.75 -3.66 -1.91
N ALA A 119 6.16 -4.85 -1.97
CA ALA A 119 6.94 -6.09 -2.02
C ALA A 119 7.84 -6.14 -3.25
N ALA A 120 7.34 -5.75 -4.42
CA ALA A 120 8.11 -5.72 -5.65
C ALA A 120 9.24 -4.66 -5.60
N TRP A 121 8.98 -3.48 -5.04
CA TRP A 121 10.02 -2.47 -4.82
C TRP A 121 11.09 -2.94 -3.83
N LEU A 122 10.72 -3.57 -2.71
CA LEU A 122 11.68 -4.14 -1.76
C LEU A 122 12.57 -5.19 -2.43
N ARG A 123 11.99 -6.11 -3.21
CA ARG A 123 12.75 -7.11 -3.99
C ARG A 123 13.75 -6.46 -4.94
N ALA A 124 13.32 -5.43 -5.68
CA ALA A 124 14.18 -4.71 -6.61
C ALA A 124 15.36 -3.99 -5.94
N GLN A 125 15.27 -3.71 -4.64
CA GLN A 125 16.32 -3.08 -3.82
C GLN A 125 17.18 -4.11 -3.05
N GLY A 126 17.08 -5.40 -3.40
CA GLY A 126 17.85 -6.48 -2.77
C GLY A 126 17.13 -7.22 -1.64
N GLY A 127 15.83 -6.96 -1.42
CA GLY A 127 14.99 -7.77 -0.55
C GLY A 127 14.84 -9.21 -1.07
N SER A 128 14.69 -10.16 -0.14
CA SER A 128 14.46 -11.57 -0.44
C SER A 128 13.02 -11.82 -0.89
N GLU A 129 12.85 -12.63 -1.94
CA GLU A 129 11.53 -13.08 -2.40
C GLU A 129 10.84 -14.01 -1.39
N GLN A 130 11.60 -14.62 -0.48
CA GLN A 130 11.10 -15.56 0.52
C GLN A 130 10.52 -14.87 1.76
N VAL A 131 10.78 -13.57 1.93
CA VAL A 131 10.28 -12.78 3.06
C VAL A 131 8.96 -12.13 2.63
N PRO A 132 7.82 -12.50 3.23
CA PRO A 132 6.55 -11.88 2.87
C PRO A 132 6.47 -10.44 3.39
N LEU A 133 5.78 -9.59 2.63
CA LEU A 133 5.26 -8.32 3.13
C LEU A 133 3.78 -8.53 3.50
N VAL A 134 3.43 -8.37 4.76
CA VAL A 134 2.06 -8.55 5.25
C VAL A 134 1.46 -7.19 5.59
N CYS A 135 0.27 -6.89 5.06
CA CYS A 135 -0.49 -5.70 5.40
C CYS A 135 -1.47 -5.98 6.54
N ASP A 136 -1.41 -5.17 7.60
CA ASP A 136 -2.43 -5.07 8.62
C ASP A 136 -3.38 -3.91 8.26
N SER A 137 -4.51 -4.26 7.64
CA SER A 137 -5.56 -3.31 7.23
C SER A 137 -6.60 -3.04 8.34
N HIS A 138 -6.45 -3.66 9.51
CA HIS A 138 -7.39 -3.53 10.63
C HIS A 138 -7.08 -2.34 11.55
N SER A 139 -6.05 -1.54 11.26
CA SER A 139 -5.70 -0.39 12.11
C SER A 139 -6.81 0.69 12.10
N GLU A 140 -7.17 1.19 13.29
CA GLU A 140 -8.28 2.12 13.49
C GLU A 140 -8.04 3.54 12.95
N ASN A 141 -6.79 3.89 12.57
CA ASN A 141 -6.35 5.28 12.36
C ASN A 141 -6.22 5.73 10.89
N ALA A 142 -6.96 5.13 9.96
CA ALA A 142 -6.83 5.40 8.52
C ALA A 142 -5.40 5.20 7.97
N THR A 143 -4.59 4.42 8.69
CA THR A 143 -3.24 4.00 8.32
C THR A 143 -3.26 2.55 7.85
N LEU A 144 -2.29 2.19 7.00
CA LEU A 144 -2.00 0.81 6.67
C LEU A 144 -0.60 0.50 7.15
N VAL A 145 -0.44 -0.58 7.93
CA VAL A 145 0.87 -1.00 8.44
C VAL A 145 1.30 -2.23 7.69
N PHE A 146 2.48 -2.19 7.08
CA PHE A 146 3.07 -3.32 6.39
C PHE A 146 4.29 -3.81 7.15
N ARG A 147 4.42 -5.13 7.28
CA ARG A 147 5.52 -5.77 7.98
C ARG A 147 6.23 -6.71 7.03
N TYR A 148 7.49 -6.41 6.76
CA TYR A 148 8.41 -7.27 6.01
C TYR A 148 9.29 -8.01 7.02
N GLN A 149 8.97 -9.27 7.28
CA GLN A 149 9.75 -10.12 8.21
C GLN A 149 9.68 -11.59 7.79
N ASN A 150 10.69 -12.37 8.17
CA ASN A 150 10.60 -13.81 8.04
C ASN A 150 9.55 -14.35 9.02
N SER A 151 8.71 -15.26 8.54
CA SER A 151 7.91 -16.11 9.42
C SER A 151 8.87 -17.01 10.20
N ILE A 152 8.96 -16.81 11.52
CA ILE A 152 9.66 -17.74 12.43
C ILE A 152 8.77 -18.96 12.64
#